data_AF-A0A520BP33-F1
#
_entry.id   AF-A0A520BP33-F1
#
_cell.length_a   1.000
_cell.length_b   1.000
_cell.length_c   1.000
_cell.angle_alpha   90.00
_cell.angle_beta   90.00
_cell.angle_gamma   90.00
#
_symmetry.space_group_name_H-M   'P 1'
#
loop_
_entity.id
_entity.type
_entity.pdbx_description
1 polymer ?
#
loop_
_entity_poly.entity_id
_entity_poly.type
_entity_poly.pdbx_seq_one_letter_code
_entity_poly.pdbx_strand_id
1 'polypeptide(L)'
;MKKYITKLGLLGLTAILFSCSKNEDETNVNDFGGYYKIQSISSSLSVDINNDGLKTNDYLQEVKSNYTSYNGEIINYGYDNELRHNFAEARPTENQFNNTNFLDIRFPAQRIDSIYQGNDNYVKMNMEYRKLSTSFIYKISNNNIEIESDPFDQFEYYAITNFEINRLNKNEFEIKFDLPIYDFHENDWITTRLTARYIKTL
;
A
#
# COMPACT_ATOMS: atom_id res chain seq x y z
N MET A 1 -81.77 -30.49 -36.46
CA MET A 1 -80.57 -31.37 -36.44
C MET A 1 -79.58 -30.89 -37.50
N LYS A 2 -78.28 -30.80 -37.13
CA LYS A 2 -77.07 -30.45 -37.93
C LYS A 2 -76.97 -28.97 -38.37
N LYS A 3 -76.30 -28.11 -37.58
CA LYS A 3 -74.85 -27.84 -37.40
C LYS A 3 -74.20 -27.11 -38.60
N TYR A 4 -74.02 -25.81 -38.43
CA TYR A 4 -73.03 -24.98 -39.13
C TYR A 4 -71.73 -24.94 -38.30
N ILE A 5 -70.60 -25.26 -38.95
CA ILE A 5 -69.29 -24.56 -39.00
C ILE A 5 -68.86 -23.86 -37.69
N THR A 6 -67.66 -24.04 -37.10
CA THR A 6 -66.41 -23.43 -37.58
C THR A 6 -65.18 -23.83 -36.73
N LYS A 7 -64.10 -24.13 -37.47
CA LYS A 7 -62.64 -24.02 -37.26
C LYS A 7 -62.01 -23.89 -35.85
N LEU A 8 -61.03 -24.78 -35.67
CA LEU A 8 -59.64 -24.53 -35.24
C LEU A 8 -59.30 -23.18 -34.58
N GLY A 9 -58.76 -23.29 -33.38
CA GLY A 9 -57.85 -22.34 -32.74
C GLY A 9 -57.58 -22.87 -31.33
N LEU A 10 -56.41 -22.75 -30.73
CA LEU A 10 -55.08 -22.29 -31.09
C LEU A 10 -54.19 -22.86 -29.98
N LEU A 11 -52.92 -23.14 -30.26
CA LEU A 11 -51.94 -23.71 -29.35
C LEU A 11 -51.96 -23.04 -27.96
N GLY A 12 -52.16 -23.84 -26.91
CA GLY A 12 -51.90 -23.44 -25.53
C GLY A 12 -50.40 -23.36 -25.30
N LEU A 13 -49.87 -22.13 -25.32
CA LEU A 13 -48.49 -21.80 -24.96
C LEU A 13 -48.25 -22.19 -23.49
N THR A 14 -47.30 -23.10 -23.27
CA THR A 14 -46.67 -23.40 -21.99
C THR A 14 -46.04 -22.14 -21.40
N ALA A 15 -46.65 -21.59 -20.35
CA ALA A 15 -46.01 -20.61 -19.49
C ALA A 15 -45.04 -21.33 -18.54
N ILE A 16 -43.82 -21.59 -19.01
CA ILE A 16 -42.69 -21.87 -18.13
C ILE A 16 -42.34 -20.54 -17.48
N LEU A 17 -42.86 -20.31 -16.28
CA LEU A 17 -42.35 -19.26 -15.40
C LEU A 17 -40.93 -19.65 -15.03
N PHE A 18 -39.95 -19.11 -15.78
CA PHE A 18 -38.59 -18.97 -15.28
C PHE A 18 -38.68 -18.08 -14.03
N SER A 19 -38.76 -18.73 -12.86
CA SER A 19 -38.34 -18.12 -11.61
C SER A 19 -36.86 -17.81 -11.76
N CYS A 20 -36.59 -16.61 -12.27
CA CYS A 20 -35.28 -16.00 -12.20
C CYS A 20 -35.05 -15.74 -10.71
N SER A 21 -34.52 -16.74 -10.01
CA SER A 21 -33.82 -16.50 -8.75
C SER A 21 -32.69 -15.55 -9.13
N LYS A 22 -32.91 -14.26 -8.92
CA LYS A 22 -31.79 -13.35 -8.73
C LYS A 22 -31.06 -13.93 -7.53
N ASN A 23 -30.02 -14.71 -7.80
CA ASN A 23 -28.89 -14.69 -6.92
C ASN A 23 -28.54 -13.21 -6.84
N GLU A 24 -28.88 -12.58 -5.72
CA GLU A 24 -28.10 -11.48 -5.22
C GLU A 24 -26.71 -12.07 -4.98
N ASP A 25 -25.95 -12.27 -6.07
CA ASP A 25 -24.54 -12.04 -6.00
C ASP A 25 -24.47 -10.58 -5.55
N GLU A 26 -24.27 -10.36 -4.25
CA GLU A 26 -23.77 -9.09 -3.76
C GLU A 26 -22.60 -8.77 -4.67
N THR A 27 -22.83 -7.88 -5.64
CA THR A 27 -21.78 -7.34 -6.46
C THR A 27 -20.82 -6.73 -5.45
N ASN A 28 -19.71 -7.40 -5.21
CA ASN A 28 -18.64 -6.97 -4.33
C ASN A 28 -18.08 -5.70 -4.96
N VAL A 29 -18.77 -4.57 -4.76
CA VAL A 29 -18.34 -3.27 -5.27
C VAL A 29 -17.01 -3.02 -4.57
N ASN A 30 -15.92 -3.01 -5.34
CA ASN A 30 -14.60 -2.73 -4.82
C ASN A 30 -14.54 -1.28 -4.33
N ASP A 31 -14.97 -1.07 -3.09
CA ASP A 31 -14.95 0.19 -2.38
C ASP A 31 -13.56 0.53 -1.81
N PHE A 32 -12.56 -0.33 -2.05
CA PHE A 32 -11.18 -0.11 -1.66
C PHE A 32 -10.41 0.78 -2.66
N GLY A 33 -10.92 0.98 -3.87
CA GLY A 33 -10.32 1.92 -4.83
C GLY A 33 -10.12 3.33 -4.27
N GLY A 34 -8.99 3.97 -4.55
CA GLY A 34 -8.69 5.35 -4.14
C GLY A 34 -7.21 5.64 -3.90
N TYR A 35 -6.94 6.88 -3.50
CA TYR A 35 -5.62 7.32 -3.05
C TYR A 35 -5.57 7.33 -1.53
N TYR A 36 -4.44 6.92 -0.97
CA TYR A 36 -4.26 6.81 0.46
C TYR A 36 -2.96 7.47 0.91
N LYS A 37 -3.06 8.38 1.87
CA LYS A 37 -1.89 9.01 2.47
C LYS A 37 -1.44 8.23 3.70
N ILE A 38 -0.13 8.26 3.97
CA ILE A 38 0.43 7.70 5.20
C ILE A 38 -0.03 8.58 6.37
N GLN A 39 -0.69 7.96 7.35
CA GLN A 39 -1.09 8.60 8.60
C GLN A 39 -0.04 8.43 9.69
N SER A 40 0.56 7.23 9.78
CA SER A 40 1.59 6.91 10.76
C SER A 40 2.51 5.81 10.24
N ILE A 41 3.75 5.80 10.71
CA ILE A 41 4.68 4.67 10.60
C ILE A 41 5.32 4.50 11.96
N SER A 42 5.17 3.34 12.56
CA SER A 42 5.82 3.00 13.82
C SER A 42 6.79 1.86 13.65
N SER A 43 7.95 1.93 14.29
CA SER A 43 8.93 0.85 14.35
C SER A 43 8.83 0.07 15.66
N SER A 44 9.09 -1.24 15.61
CA SER A 44 9.13 -2.09 16.81
C SER A 44 10.35 -1.82 17.69
N LEU A 45 11.43 -1.34 17.09
CA LEU A 45 12.62 -0.85 17.78
C LEU A 45 12.60 0.67 17.79
N SER A 46 13.16 1.28 18.83
CA SER A 46 13.46 2.70 18.83
C SER A 46 14.72 2.92 17.98
N VAL A 47 14.68 3.86 17.04
CA VAL A 47 15.69 4.05 15.99
C VAL A 47 16.01 5.53 15.81
N ASP A 48 17.24 5.84 15.41
CA ASP A 48 17.66 7.17 14.95
C ASP A 48 18.04 7.04 13.47
N ILE A 49 17.18 7.49 12.57
CA ILE A 49 17.41 7.38 11.11
C ILE A 49 17.72 8.73 10.44
N ASN A 50 17.60 9.83 11.20
CA ASN A 50 17.94 11.18 10.78
C ASN A 50 19.25 11.72 11.41
N ASN A 51 19.94 10.89 12.21
CA ASN A 51 21.22 11.18 12.85
C ASN A 51 21.20 12.39 13.79
N ASP A 52 20.08 12.67 14.45
CA ASP A 52 20.01 13.75 15.45
C ASP A 52 20.39 13.31 16.87
N GLY A 53 20.71 12.02 17.05
CA GLY A 53 21.10 11.41 18.32
C GLY A 53 19.92 11.00 19.20
N LEU A 54 18.67 11.19 18.76
CA LEU A 54 17.48 10.80 19.48
C LEU A 54 16.85 9.57 18.82
N LYS A 55 16.65 8.52 19.62
CA LYS A 55 15.95 7.33 19.15
C LYS A 55 14.46 7.45 19.41
N THR A 56 13.62 7.10 18.44
CA THR A 56 12.16 7.09 18.60
C THR A 56 11.54 5.85 17.95
N ASN A 57 10.31 5.50 18.36
CA ASN A 57 9.50 4.50 17.66
C ASN A 57 8.59 5.13 16.59
N ASP A 58 8.59 6.48 16.48
CA ASP A 58 7.81 7.21 15.49
C ASP A 58 8.63 7.39 14.21
N TYR A 59 8.73 6.30 13.46
CA TYR A 59 9.47 6.26 12.20
C TYR A 59 9.00 7.33 11.22
N LEU A 60 7.71 7.70 11.21
CA LEU A 60 7.22 8.77 10.35
C LEU A 60 7.80 10.13 10.78
N GLN A 61 7.87 10.42 12.07
CA GLN A 61 8.52 11.63 12.56
C GLN A 61 10.01 11.66 12.19
N GLU A 62 10.72 10.55 12.33
CA GLU A 62 12.13 10.45 11.94
C GLU A 62 12.35 10.80 10.45
N VAL A 63 11.58 10.20 9.53
CA VAL A 63 11.75 10.47 8.09
C VAL A 63 11.29 11.88 7.68
N LYS A 64 10.41 12.50 8.46
CA LYS A 64 9.96 13.89 8.24
C LYS A 64 10.94 14.92 8.80
N SER A 65 11.80 14.50 9.72
CA SER A 65 12.73 15.39 10.41
C SER A 65 13.94 15.72 9.53
N ASN A 66 14.61 16.83 9.83
CA ASN A 66 15.87 17.15 9.18
C ASN A 66 16.92 16.09 9.54
N TYR A 67 17.81 15.83 8.59
CA TYR A 67 18.97 14.98 8.79
C TYR A 67 20.15 15.82 9.28
N THR A 68 20.86 15.34 10.31
CA THR A 68 22.12 15.95 10.75
C THR A 68 23.27 15.17 10.14
N SER A 69 24.11 15.79 9.32
CA SER A 69 25.24 15.12 8.68
C SER A 69 26.37 14.84 9.67
N TYR A 70 27.33 13.99 9.29
CA TYR A 70 28.51 13.65 10.10
C TYR A 70 29.36 14.87 10.50
N ASN A 71 29.27 15.99 9.77
CA ASN A 71 29.97 17.24 10.07
C ASN A 71 29.10 18.24 10.86
N GLY A 72 27.88 17.85 11.26
CA GLY A 72 26.92 18.69 11.97
C GLY A 72 26.04 19.59 11.08
N GLU A 73 26.17 19.51 9.76
CA GLU A 73 25.30 20.22 8.82
C GLU A 73 23.87 19.67 8.86
N ILE A 74 22.87 20.56 8.96
CA ILE A 74 21.46 20.20 8.93
C ILE A 74 20.98 20.22 7.48
N ILE A 75 20.54 19.06 6.97
CA ILE A 75 20.06 18.89 5.60
C ILE A 75 18.58 18.52 5.63
N ASN A 76 17.76 19.23 4.86
CA ASN A 76 16.34 18.92 4.74
C ASN A 76 16.11 17.84 3.67
N TYR A 77 16.13 16.58 4.12
CA TYR A 77 15.63 15.42 3.37
C TYR A 77 14.21 15.03 3.77
N GLY A 78 13.52 15.86 4.56
CA GLY A 78 12.24 15.52 5.18
C GLY A 78 11.22 15.03 4.16
N TYR A 79 10.75 13.80 4.35
CA TYR A 79 9.67 13.23 3.56
C TYR A 79 8.37 14.00 3.82
N ASP A 80 7.60 14.30 2.78
CA ASP A 80 6.28 14.94 2.93
C ASP A 80 5.16 13.96 2.60
N ASN A 81 4.48 13.48 3.64
CA ASN A 81 3.37 12.54 3.53
C ASN A 81 2.05 13.20 3.06
N GLU A 82 2.02 14.51 2.82
CA GLU A 82 0.86 15.25 2.28
C GLU A 82 0.97 15.46 0.75
N LEU A 83 2.10 15.15 0.13
CA LEU A 83 2.25 15.26 -1.33
C LEU A 83 1.62 14.07 -2.05
N ARG A 84 0.74 14.33 -3.04
CA ARG A 84 0.00 13.29 -3.76
C ARG A 84 0.87 12.21 -4.41
N HIS A 85 2.08 12.54 -4.84
CA HIS A 85 3.00 11.56 -5.44
C HIS A 85 3.58 10.55 -4.41
N ASN A 86 3.33 10.77 -3.13
CA ASN A 86 3.67 9.90 -2.02
C ASN A 86 2.51 9.05 -1.52
N PHE A 87 1.29 9.26 -2.05
CA PHE A 87 0.13 8.48 -1.68
C PHE A 87 0.19 7.10 -2.33
N ALA A 88 -0.22 6.08 -1.59
CA ALA A 88 -0.54 4.78 -2.14
C ALA A 88 -1.77 4.90 -3.06
N GLU A 89 -1.85 4.03 -4.06
CA GLU A 89 -2.95 4.00 -5.02
C GLU A 89 -3.51 2.58 -5.12
N ALA A 90 -4.79 2.43 -4.76
CA ALA A 90 -5.57 1.25 -5.05
C ALA A 90 -6.46 1.53 -6.28
N ARG A 91 -6.25 0.76 -7.35
CA ARG A 91 -7.04 0.79 -8.57
C ARG A 91 -8.09 -0.33 -8.57
N PRO A 92 -9.20 -0.19 -9.31
CA PRO A 92 -9.59 1.02 -10.06
C PRO A 92 -9.96 2.18 -9.13
N THR A 93 -9.59 3.40 -9.52
CA THR A 93 -10.14 4.64 -8.94
C THR A 93 -11.41 5.05 -9.69
N GLU A 94 -12.21 5.97 -9.13
CA GLU A 94 -13.53 6.38 -9.69
C GLU A 94 -13.50 6.79 -11.17
N ASN A 95 -12.36 7.29 -11.66
CA ASN A 95 -12.20 7.81 -13.03
C ASN A 95 -11.50 6.83 -13.99
N GLN A 96 -11.25 5.58 -13.58
CA GLN A 96 -10.52 4.60 -14.38
C GLN A 96 -11.47 3.59 -15.04
N PHE A 97 -11.30 3.39 -16.34
CA PHE A 97 -12.06 2.42 -17.15
C PHE A 97 -11.50 0.99 -17.08
N ASN A 98 -10.25 0.83 -16.64
CA ASN A 98 -9.64 -0.49 -16.48
C ASN A 98 -10.02 -1.06 -15.11
N ASN A 99 -10.66 -2.23 -15.10
CA ASN A 99 -11.12 -2.92 -13.89
C ASN A 99 -10.05 -3.81 -13.23
N THR A 100 -8.80 -3.79 -13.70
CA THR A 100 -7.73 -4.52 -13.02
C THR A 100 -7.46 -3.92 -11.64
N ASN A 101 -7.61 -4.75 -10.61
CA ASN A 101 -7.28 -4.39 -9.23
C ASN A 101 -5.75 -4.35 -9.08
N PHE A 102 -5.22 -3.17 -8.82
CA PHE A 102 -3.80 -2.95 -8.65
C PHE A 102 -3.53 -2.09 -7.42
N LEU A 103 -2.52 -2.46 -6.62
CA LEU A 103 -2.15 -1.76 -5.40
C LEU A 103 -0.67 -1.35 -5.44
N ASP A 104 -0.46 -0.04 -5.59
CA ASP A 104 0.84 0.63 -5.43
C ASP A 104 0.91 1.21 -4.01
N ILE A 105 1.52 0.45 -3.10
CA ILE A 105 1.89 0.94 -1.78
C ILE A 105 3.16 1.77 -1.94
N ARG A 106 3.12 2.98 -1.36
CA ARG A 106 4.26 3.88 -1.32
C ARG A 106 4.77 4.04 0.09
N PHE A 107 6.09 3.95 0.25
CA PHE A 107 6.74 3.97 1.56
C PHE A 107 8.12 4.67 1.49
N PRO A 108 8.49 5.49 2.48
CA PRO A 108 9.81 6.13 2.54
C PRO A 108 10.90 5.18 3.04
N ALA A 109 11.92 4.93 2.23
CA ALA A 109 13.08 4.10 2.56
C ALA A 109 14.38 4.92 2.50
N GLN A 110 15.31 4.69 3.43
CA GLN A 110 16.60 5.37 3.43
C GLN A 110 17.40 5.00 2.17
N ARG A 111 18.12 5.98 1.61
CA ARG A 111 19.25 5.73 0.72
C ARG A 111 20.53 6.11 1.44
N ILE A 112 21.27 5.11 1.88
CA ILE A 112 22.53 5.27 2.59
C ILE A 112 23.71 5.12 1.62
N ASP A 113 24.55 6.15 1.52
CA ASP A 113 25.82 6.08 0.82
C ASP A 113 26.99 6.16 1.82
N SER A 114 28.19 5.78 1.36
CA SER A 114 29.43 5.88 2.16
C SER A 114 30.29 7.01 1.62
N ILE A 115 30.50 8.04 2.43
CA ILE A 115 31.24 9.24 2.04
C ILE A 115 32.68 9.11 2.51
N TYR A 116 33.63 9.20 1.58
CA TYR A 116 35.06 9.16 1.87
C TYR A 116 35.50 10.42 2.61
N GLN A 117 36.21 10.24 3.73
CA GLN A 117 36.69 11.31 4.62
C GLN A 117 38.21 11.51 4.58
N GLY A 118 38.93 10.77 3.73
CA GLY A 118 40.39 10.73 3.76
C GLY A 118 40.93 9.58 4.63
N ASN A 119 42.18 9.19 4.39
CA ASN A 119 42.90 8.16 5.16
C ASN A 119 42.13 6.83 5.27
N ASP A 120 41.54 6.37 4.17
CA ASP A 120 40.70 5.15 4.11
C ASP A 120 39.49 5.14 5.06
N ASN A 121 39.09 6.29 5.60
CA ASN A 121 37.91 6.43 6.45
C ASN A 121 36.66 6.75 5.62
N TYR A 122 35.56 6.08 5.93
CA TYR A 122 34.25 6.29 5.32
C TYR A 122 33.21 6.45 6.41
N VAL A 123 32.29 7.40 6.21
CA VAL A 123 31.13 7.61 7.09
C VAL A 123 29.86 7.32 6.32
N LYS A 124 28.88 6.70 6.97
CA LYS A 124 27.56 6.51 6.37
C LYS A 124 26.80 7.82 6.42
N MET A 125 26.06 8.09 5.36
CA MET A 125 25.23 9.27 5.25
C MET A 125 23.91 8.91 4.59
N ASN A 126 22.80 9.42 5.15
CA ASN A 126 21.53 9.38 4.47
C ASN A 126 21.54 10.45 3.38
N MET A 127 21.31 10.04 2.14
CA MET A 127 21.35 10.93 0.98
C MET A 127 19.96 11.46 0.62
N GLU A 128 18.91 10.71 0.95
CA GLU A 128 17.50 11.01 0.70
C GLU A 128 16.62 9.88 1.25
N TYR A 129 15.33 10.17 1.49
CA TYR A 129 14.32 9.12 1.62
C TYR A 129 13.71 8.82 0.25
N ARG A 130 14.09 7.67 -0.32
CA ARG A 130 13.52 7.17 -1.58
C ARG A 130 12.12 6.66 -1.37
N LYS A 131 11.34 6.75 -2.44
CA LYS A 131 10.01 6.18 -2.50
C LYS A 131 10.08 4.74 -2.97
N LEU A 132 9.89 3.81 -2.04
CA LEU A 132 9.53 2.45 -2.38
C LEU A 132 8.12 2.47 -2.97
N SER A 133 7.91 1.75 -4.07
CA SER A 133 6.62 1.63 -4.76
C SER A 133 6.41 0.16 -5.07
N THR A 134 5.26 -0.38 -4.68
CA THR A 134 4.86 -1.74 -5.05
C THR A 134 4.00 -1.73 -6.30
N SER A 135 3.60 -2.91 -6.75
CA SER A 135 2.77 -3.05 -7.94
C SER A 135 1.93 -4.32 -7.88
N PHE A 136 1.30 -4.54 -6.73
CA PHE A 136 0.57 -5.77 -6.45
C PHE A 136 -0.69 -5.89 -7.29
N ILE A 137 -0.99 -7.10 -7.72
CA ILE A 137 -2.36 -7.48 -8.09
C ILE A 137 -3.03 -7.99 -6.82
N TYR A 138 -4.23 -7.49 -6.54
CA TYR A 138 -4.97 -7.82 -5.32
C TYR A 138 -6.43 -8.15 -5.61
N LYS A 139 -7.07 -8.81 -4.65
CA LYS A 139 -8.53 -8.94 -4.59
C LYS A 139 -9.05 -8.59 -3.21
N ILE A 140 -10.34 -8.30 -3.13
CA ILE A 140 -11.06 -8.19 -1.87
C ILE A 140 -11.78 -9.51 -1.60
N SER A 141 -11.53 -10.09 -0.43
CA SER A 141 -12.09 -11.36 0.02
C SER A 141 -12.38 -11.26 1.51
N ASN A 142 -13.62 -11.60 1.91
CA ASN A 142 -14.08 -11.46 3.30
C ASN A 142 -13.79 -10.08 3.92
N ASN A 143 -13.98 -9.00 3.14
CA ASN A 143 -13.69 -7.62 3.52
C ASN A 143 -12.20 -7.36 3.88
N ASN A 144 -11.27 -8.22 3.45
CA ASN A 144 -9.84 -8.02 3.56
C ASN A 144 -9.16 -7.92 2.19
N ILE A 145 -7.93 -7.42 2.16
CA ILE A 145 -7.08 -7.37 0.97
C ILE A 145 -6.25 -8.65 0.90
N GLU A 146 -6.37 -9.38 -0.20
CA GLU A 146 -5.52 -10.54 -0.50
C GLU A 146 -4.63 -10.20 -1.70
N ILE A 147 -3.31 -10.32 -1.53
CA ILE A 147 -2.34 -10.14 -2.62
C ILE A 147 -2.32 -11.42 -3.47
N GLU A 148 -2.62 -11.28 -4.76
CA GLU A 148 -2.62 -12.39 -5.71
C GLU A 148 -1.26 -12.55 -6.39
N SER A 149 -0.57 -11.44 -6.67
CA SER A 149 0.78 -11.47 -7.22
C SER A 149 1.58 -10.20 -6.91
N ASP A 150 2.91 -10.37 -6.85
CA ASP A 150 3.91 -9.32 -6.90
C ASP A 150 4.73 -9.47 -8.19
N PRO A 151 4.38 -8.78 -9.28
CA PRO A 151 5.03 -8.99 -10.57
C PRO A 151 6.43 -8.35 -10.68
N PHE A 152 6.89 -7.57 -9.69
CA PHE A 152 8.12 -6.77 -9.80
C PHE A 152 9.15 -7.04 -8.68
N ASP A 153 8.86 -7.97 -7.76
CA ASP A 153 9.76 -8.42 -6.69
C ASP A 153 10.48 -7.28 -5.94
N GLN A 154 9.81 -6.14 -5.75
CA GLN A 154 10.40 -4.95 -5.10
C GLN A 154 10.89 -5.24 -3.68
N PHE A 155 10.27 -6.24 -3.04
CA PHE A 155 10.66 -6.66 -1.71
C PHE A 155 12.04 -7.30 -1.66
N GLU A 156 12.48 -7.99 -2.72
CA GLU A 156 13.84 -8.52 -2.79
C GLU A 156 14.86 -7.38 -2.83
N TYR A 157 14.61 -6.35 -3.65
CA TYR A 157 15.51 -5.20 -3.77
C TYR A 157 15.73 -4.46 -2.44
N TYR A 158 14.66 -4.30 -1.65
CA TYR A 158 14.72 -3.64 -0.33
C TYR A 158 14.94 -4.62 0.83
N ALA A 159 15.17 -5.90 0.56
CA ALA A 159 15.26 -6.98 1.57
C ALA A 159 14.09 -6.98 2.57
N ILE A 160 12.89 -6.64 2.10
CA ILE A 160 11.65 -6.65 2.87
C ILE A 160 11.23 -8.09 3.11
N THR A 161 10.90 -8.41 4.37
CA THR A 161 10.39 -9.73 4.76
C THR A 161 9.17 -9.62 5.66
N ASN A 162 8.46 -10.73 5.88
CA ASN A 162 7.31 -10.81 6.79
C ASN A 162 6.22 -9.76 6.51
N PHE A 163 5.95 -9.50 5.22
CA PHE A 163 4.94 -8.55 4.80
C PHE A 163 3.53 -9.05 5.09
N GLU A 164 2.73 -8.19 5.70
CA GLU A 164 1.32 -8.38 5.97
C GLU A 164 0.57 -7.12 5.53
N ILE A 165 -0.63 -7.31 4.99
CA ILE A 165 -1.57 -6.23 4.70
C ILE A 165 -2.92 -6.56 5.30
N ASN A 166 -3.51 -5.58 5.97
CA ASN A 166 -4.81 -5.72 6.60
C ASN A 166 -5.69 -4.51 6.25
N ARG A 167 -6.85 -4.79 5.67
CA ARG A 167 -7.88 -3.78 5.51
C ARG A 167 -8.55 -3.53 6.86
N LEU A 168 -8.51 -2.29 7.34
CA LEU A 168 -9.15 -1.92 8.62
C LEU A 168 -10.61 -1.55 8.41
N ASN A 169 -10.90 -0.80 7.34
CA ASN A 169 -12.24 -0.45 6.90
C ASN A 169 -12.21 0.00 5.42
N LYS A 170 -13.26 0.68 4.92
CA LYS A 170 -13.31 1.19 3.53
C LYS A 170 -12.37 2.35 3.20
N ASN A 171 -11.86 3.01 4.23
CA ASN A 171 -11.01 4.19 4.11
C ASN A 171 -9.61 3.95 4.66
N GLU A 172 -9.33 2.83 5.31
CA GLU A 172 -8.06 2.62 6.00
C GLU A 172 -7.54 1.21 5.79
N PHE A 173 -6.22 1.12 5.65
CA PHE A 173 -5.50 -0.15 5.69
C PHE A 173 -4.17 0.02 6.43
N GLU A 174 -3.64 -1.10 6.89
CA GLU A 174 -2.38 -1.20 7.61
C GLU A 174 -1.49 -2.20 6.88
N ILE A 175 -0.20 -1.88 6.78
CA ILE A 175 0.81 -2.84 6.36
C ILE A 175 1.83 -3.04 7.47
N LYS A 176 2.38 -4.24 7.54
CA LYS A 176 3.49 -4.58 8.43
C LYS A 176 4.55 -5.32 7.67
N PHE A 177 5.81 -5.02 7.92
CA PHE A 177 6.92 -5.74 7.33
C PHE A 177 8.21 -5.48 8.10
N ASP A 178 9.18 -6.35 7.91
CA ASP A 178 10.52 -6.18 8.46
C ASP A 178 11.40 -5.53 7.40
N LEU A 179 12.09 -4.46 7.79
CA LEU A 179 12.94 -3.66 6.91
C LEU A 179 14.33 -3.48 7.53
N PRO A 180 15.41 -3.77 6.78
CA PRO A 180 16.75 -3.33 7.14
C PRO A 180 16.88 -1.82 6.97
N ILE A 181 17.30 -1.15 8.04
CA ILE A 181 17.52 0.30 8.09
C ILE A 181 18.88 0.57 8.71
N TYR A 182 19.46 1.73 8.42
CA TYR A 182 20.67 2.18 9.08
C TYR A 182 20.30 3.07 10.26
N ASP A 183 20.61 2.61 11.46
CA ASP A 183 20.44 3.37 12.69
C ASP A 183 21.74 4.11 12.97
N PHE A 184 21.70 5.44 12.95
CA PHE A 184 22.87 6.30 13.11
C PHE A 184 23.38 6.34 14.55
N HIS A 185 22.49 6.14 15.52
CA HIS A 185 22.90 6.03 16.93
C HIS A 185 23.67 4.73 17.17
N GLU A 186 23.20 3.61 16.59
CA GLU A 186 23.94 2.33 16.66
C GLU A 186 25.14 2.29 15.69
N ASN A 187 25.13 3.15 14.67
CA ASN A 187 26.09 3.19 13.57
C ASN A 187 26.19 1.85 12.81
N ASP A 188 25.06 1.13 12.70
CA ASP A 188 24.97 -0.18 12.05
C ASP A 188 23.61 -0.39 11.35
N TRP A 189 23.57 -1.38 10.46
CA TRP A 189 22.32 -1.86 9.87
C TRP A 189 21.58 -2.74 10.85
N ILE A 190 20.33 -2.39 11.13
CA ILE A 190 19.43 -3.17 11.97
C ILE A 190 18.16 -3.51 11.20
N THR A 191 17.54 -4.63 11.55
CA THR A 191 16.21 -4.98 11.03
C THR A 191 15.15 -4.67 12.07
N THR A 192 14.15 -3.87 11.70
CA THR A 192 13.01 -3.56 12.56
C THR A 192 11.69 -3.86 11.86
N ARG A 193 10.66 -4.21 12.64
CA ARG A 193 9.31 -4.40 12.12
C ARG A 193 8.61 -3.06 12.08
N LEU A 194 8.22 -2.62 10.89
CA LEU A 194 7.47 -1.39 10.67
C LEU A 194 5.99 -1.71 10.55
N THR A 195 5.15 -0.85 11.14
CA THR A 195 3.70 -0.85 10.96
C THR A 195 3.29 0.50 10.42
N ALA A 196 2.75 0.54 9.21
CA ALA A 196 2.33 1.77 8.56
C ALA A 196 0.82 1.78 8.34
N ARG A 197 0.17 2.88 8.72
CA ARG A 197 -1.27 3.09 8.54
C ARG A 197 -1.52 4.10 7.45
N TYR A 198 -2.48 3.78 6.60
CA TYR A 198 -2.86 4.55 5.44
C TYR A 198 -4.34 4.94 5.55
N ILE A 199 -4.64 6.18 5.20
CA ILE A 199 -6.00 6.73 5.20
C ILE A 199 -6.35 7.29 3.83
N LYS A 200 -7.53 6.95 3.34
CA LYS A 200 -8.08 7.36 2.05
C LYS A 200 -8.24 8.87 2.05
N THR A 201 -7.77 9.51 1.00
CA THR A 201 -7.97 10.95 0.78
C THR A 201 -9.31 11.17 0.09
N LEU A 202 -10.03 12.22 0.51
CA LEU A 202 -11.26 12.68 -0.12
C LEU A 202 -11.01 13.21 -1.53
#